data_AF-A0A2D9C8X1-F1
#
_entry.id   AF-A0A2D9C8X1-F1
#
_cell.length_a   1.000
_cell.length_b   1.000
_cell.length_c   1.000
_cell.angle_alpha   90.00
_cell.angle_beta   90.00
_cell.angle_gamma   90.00
#
_symmetry.space_group_name_H-M   'P 1'
#
loop_
_entity.id
_entity.type
_entity.pdbx_description
1 polymer ?
#
loop_
_entity_poly.entity_id
_entity_poly.type
_entity_poly.pdbx_seq_one_letter_code
_entity_poly.pdbx_strand_id
1 'polypeptide(L)'
;MKEIYLNFGGFYGKHDLHVESMIEHFDINPESVDFKETYINYAKEWVNAFNSEHDLNLEFIGIDSPRFYNYSTDKIKVNIDHLECHILKRNHINDTDFIDYANERLTTKSGFVSFYNGLEDLKERAKENKSDYILLIELILDFVIDSNDEIYIHEFEIISKLTYKTT
;
A
#
# COMPACT_ATOMS: atom_id res chain seq x y z
N MET A 1 -10.21 12.46 -8.79
CA MET A 1 -9.35 11.35 -8.37
C MET A 1 -8.12 11.92 -7.70
N LYS A 2 -7.64 11.23 -6.67
CA LYS A 2 -6.47 11.58 -5.87
C LYS A 2 -5.52 10.39 -5.91
N GLU A 3 -4.25 10.68 -6.12
CA GLU A 3 -3.20 9.68 -6.05
C GLU A 3 -2.78 9.49 -4.60
N ILE A 4 -2.71 8.24 -4.15
CA ILE A 4 -2.28 7.84 -2.80
C ILE A 4 -1.40 6.59 -2.86
N TYR A 5 -0.69 6.32 -1.77
CA TYR A 5 0.25 5.21 -1.65
C TYR A 5 -0.15 4.26 -0.51
N LEU A 6 -0.54 3.03 -0.85
CA LEU A 6 -0.91 2.00 0.12
C LEU A 6 0.34 1.30 0.68
N ASN A 7 0.43 1.23 2.00
CA ASN A 7 1.48 0.48 2.67
C ASN A 7 1.09 -0.99 2.85
N PHE A 8 1.26 -1.79 1.80
CA PHE A 8 0.91 -3.21 1.83
C PHE A 8 1.97 -4.11 2.51
N GLY A 9 3.06 -3.56 3.05
CA GLY A 9 4.19 -4.32 3.60
C GLY A 9 5.36 -4.50 2.62
N GLY A 10 5.12 -4.31 1.31
CA GLY A 10 6.14 -4.26 0.28
C GLY A 10 6.78 -5.61 -0.07
N PHE A 11 7.55 -5.67 -1.16
CA PHE A 11 8.14 -6.93 -1.60
C PHE A 11 9.37 -7.31 -0.80
N TYR A 12 10.10 -6.35 -0.22
CA TYR A 12 11.27 -6.65 0.62
C TYR A 12 10.86 -7.34 1.93
N GLY A 13 10.67 -8.66 1.89
CA GLY A 13 10.21 -9.47 3.02
C GLY A 13 9.20 -10.55 2.59
N LYS A 14 8.01 -10.50 3.20
CA LYS A 14 7.05 -11.62 3.16
C LYS A 14 6.38 -11.83 1.80
N HIS A 15 6.05 -10.76 1.07
CA HIS A 15 5.39 -10.87 -0.24
C HIS A 15 6.31 -11.49 -1.30
N ASP A 16 7.60 -11.16 -1.29
CA ASP A 16 8.58 -11.79 -2.19
C ASP A 16 8.73 -13.29 -1.90
N LEU A 17 8.91 -13.65 -0.62
CA LEU A 17 8.98 -15.06 -0.21
C LEU A 17 7.72 -15.85 -0.61
N HIS A 18 6.55 -15.21 -0.55
CA HIS A 18 5.30 -15.82 -1.00
C HIS A 18 5.28 -16.02 -2.52
N VAL A 19 5.72 -15.02 -3.30
CA VAL A 19 5.83 -15.15 -4.77
C VAL A 19 6.81 -16.27 -5.14
N GLU A 20 7.97 -16.33 -4.50
CA GLU A 20 8.96 -17.41 -4.70
C GLU A 20 8.35 -18.77 -4.36
N SER A 21 7.64 -18.89 -3.24
CA SER A 21 6.96 -20.13 -2.85
C SER A 21 5.93 -20.59 -3.89
N MET A 22 5.21 -19.66 -4.53
CA MET A 22 4.26 -19.99 -5.59
C MET A 22 4.96 -20.44 -6.88
N ILE A 23 6.08 -19.79 -7.24
CA ILE A 23 6.92 -20.21 -8.38
C ILE A 23 7.43 -21.64 -8.17
N GLU A 24 7.92 -21.96 -6.97
CA GLU A 24 8.36 -23.31 -6.61
C GLU A 24 7.19 -24.30 -6.62
N HIS A 25 6.03 -23.93 -6.07
CA HIS A 25 4.84 -24.77 -6.05
C HIS A 25 4.40 -25.21 -7.44
N PHE A 26 4.52 -24.32 -8.43
CA PHE A 26 4.15 -24.60 -9.82
C PHE A 26 5.30 -25.19 -10.67
N ASP A 27 6.46 -25.51 -10.06
CA ASP A 27 7.65 -26.04 -10.76
C ASP A 27 8.11 -25.14 -11.93
N ILE A 28 7.99 -23.81 -11.75
CA ILE A 28 8.40 -22.82 -12.75
C ILE A 28 9.88 -22.49 -12.52
N ASN A 29 10.68 -22.51 -13.59
CA ASN A 29 12.07 -22.09 -13.53
C ASN A 29 12.16 -20.58 -13.17
N PRO A 30 12.72 -20.19 -12.01
CA PRO A 30 12.82 -18.79 -11.60
C PRO A 30 13.61 -17.92 -12.59
N GLU A 31 14.59 -18.50 -13.29
CA GLU A 31 15.36 -17.76 -14.29
C GLU A 31 14.52 -17.33 -15.49
N SER A 32 13.41 -18.02 -15.76
CA SER A 32 12.47 -17.70 -16.83
C SER A 32 11.45 -16.63 -16.45
N VAL A 33 11.34 -16.28 -15.16
CA VAL A 33 10.32 -15.35 -14.65
C VAL A 33 10.77 -13.90 -14.81
N ASP A 34 9.87 -13.07 -15.33
CA ASP A 34 9.94 -11.62 -15.24
C ASP A 34 9.33 -11.18 -13.89
N PHE A 35 10.19 -11.11 -12.86
CA PHE A 35 9.77 -10.75 -11.50
C PHE A 35 9.14 -9.37 -11.43
N LYS A 36 9.58 -8.42 -12.26
CA LYS A 36 9.05 -7.06 -12.25
C LYS A 36 7.58 -7.07 -12.67
N GLU A 37 7.27 -7.68 -13.80
CA GLU A 37 5.89 -7.75 -14.28
C GLU A 37 5.04 -8.67 -13.37
N THR A 38 5.63 -9.74 -12.84
CA THR A 38 4.96 -10.62 -11.86
C THR A 38 4.55 -9.86 -10.59
N TYR A 39 5.44 -9.03 -10.02
CA TYR A 39 5.11 -8.19 -8.87
C TYR A 39 4.05 -7.13 -9.20
N ILE A 40 4.06 -6.56 -10.41
CA ILE A 40 3.00 -5.64 -10.86
C ILE A 40 1.64 -6.36 -10.88
N ASN A 41 1.58 -7.59 -11.39
CA ASN A 41 0.35 -8.38 -11.38
C ASN A 41 -0.08 -8.72 -9.95
N TYR A 42 0.84 -9.17 -9.11
CA TYR A 42 0.60 -9.43 -7.68
C TYR A 42 0.01 -8.21 -6.96
N ALA A 43 0.63 -7.04 -7.11
CA ALA A 43 0.18 -5.80 -6.48
C ALA A 43 -1.20 -5.35 -7.00
N LYS A 44 -1.49 -5.57 -8.28
CA LYS A 44 -2.81 -5.30 -8.85
C LYS A 44 -3.88 -6.20 -8.22
N GLU A 45 -3.61 -7.49 -8.11
CA GLU A 45 -4.53 -8.44 -7.49
C GLU A 45 -4.67 -8.20 -5.97
N TRP A 46 -3.62 -7.70 -5.33
CA TRP A 46 -3.68 -7.22 -3.94
C TRP A 46 -4.68 -6.07 -3.79
N VAL A 47 -4.66 -5.09 -4.69
CA VAL A 47 -5.64 -3.99 -4.69
C VAL A 47 -7.06 -4.51 -4.96
N ASN A 48 -7.22 -5.49 -5.85
CA ASN A 48 -8.53 -6.10 -6.09
C ASN A 48 -9.08 -6.80 -4.83
N ALA A 49 -8.23 -7.57 -4.13
CA ALA A 49 -8.60 -8.24 -2.89
C ALA A 49 -8.97 -7.22 -1.81
N PHE A 50 -8.14 -6.20 -1.60
CA PHE A 50 -8.38 -5.13 -0.64
C PHE A 50 -9.67 -4.35 -0.94
N ASN A 51 -9.92 -4.04 -2.21
CA ASN A 51 -11.17 -3.42 -2.66
C ASN A 51 -12.38 -4.30 -2.33
N SER A 52 -12.29 -5.60 -2.60
CA SER A 52 -13.38 -6.54 -2.34
C SER A 52 -13.66 -6.73 -0.86
N GLU A 53 -12.62 -6.72 -0.01
CA GLU A 53 -12.74 -6.92 1.43
C GLU A 53 -13.36 -5.71 2.13
N HIS A 54 -13.05 -4.50 1.67
CA HIS A 54 -13.44 -3.25 2.32
C HIS A 54 -14.50 -2.44 1.58
N ASP A 55 -15.09 -2.98 0.51
CA ASP A 55 -16.06 -2.28 -0.35
C ASP A 55 -15.52 -0.93 -0.86
N LEU A 56 -14.29 -0.97 -1.40
CA LEU A 56 -13.59 0.18 -1.98
C LEU A 56 -13.43 0.02 -3.50
N ASN A 57 -13.11 1.13 -4.16
CA ASN A 57 -12.90 1.17 -5.61
C ASN A 57 -11.59 1.90 -5.96
N LEU A 58 -10.48 1.42 -5.40
CA LEU A 58 -9.15 1.93 -5.69
C LEU A 58 -8.69 1.45 -7.07
N GLU A 59 -8.24 2.38 -7.92
CA GLU A 59 -7.70 2.06 -9.24
C GLU A 59 -6.18 1.90 -9.15
N PHE A 60 -5.67 0.69 -9.45
CA PHE A 60 -4.24 0.42 -9.48
C PHE A 60 -3.52 1.23 -10.57
N ILE A 61 -2.43 1.89 -10.19
CA ILE A 61 -1.55 2.66 -11.10
C ILE A 61 -0.20 1.97 -11.29
N GLY A 62 0.38 1.45 -10.21
CA GLY A 62 1.71 0.85 -10.24
C GLY A 62 2.30 0.64 -8.85
N ILE A 63 3.61 0.42 -8.80
CA ILE A 63 4.38 0.27 -7.57
C ILE A 63 5.35 1.44 -7.45
N ASP A 64 5.42 2.03 -6.25
CA ASP A 64 6.44 3.01 -5.87
C ASP A 64 7.51 2.33 -5.04
N SER A 65 8.67 2.10 -5.67
CA SER A 65 9.82 1.44 -5.04
C SER A 65 10.82 2.48 -4.54
N PRO A 66 11.23 2.44 -3.27
CA PRO A 66 12.21 3.37 -2.76
C PRO A 66 13.60 3.12 -3.34
N ARG A 67 14.41 4.17 -3.42
CA ARG A 67 15.82 4.03 -3.83
C ARG A 67 16.64 3.19 -2.84
N PHE A 68 16.28 3.24 -1.55
CA PHE A 68 16.95 2.52 -0.48
C PHE A 68 15.91 1.89 0.46
N TYR A 69 16.02 0.60 0.70
CA TYR A 69 15.07 -0.18 1.49
C TYR A 69 15.32 -0.15 3.02
N ASN A 70 16.27 0.68 3.48
CA ASN A 70 16.64 0.73 4.90
C ASN A 70 15.56 1.37 5.79
N TYR A 71 14.68 2.19 5.21
CA TYR A 71 13.70 3.00 5.95
C TYR A 71 12.29 2.96 5.35
N SER A 72 12.12 2.33 4.20
CA SER A 72 10.84 2.21 3.49
C SER A 72 10.86 0.98 2.60
N THR A 73 9.69 0.49 2.28
CA THR A 73 9.46 -0.65 1.38
C THR A 73 8.60 -0.21 0.20
N ASP A 74 8.33 -1.10 -0.74
CA ASP A 74 7.43 -0.82 -1.86
C ASP A 74 6.05 -0.40 -1.36
N LYS A 75 5.46 0.59 -2.02
CA LYS A 75 4.06 0.97 -1.83
C LYS A 75 3.28 0.74 -3.12
N ILE A 76 1.99 0.42 -2.97
CA ILE A 76 1.11 0.33 -4.13
C ILE A 76 0.53 1.71 -4.41
N LYS A 77 0.75 2.19 -5.61
CA LYS A 77 0.26 3.48 -6.09
C LYS A 77 -1.15 3.29 -6.65
N VAL A 78 -2.13 4.01 -6.11
CA VAL A 78 -3.53 3.92 -6.54
C VAL A 78 -4.18 5.29 -6.71
N ASN A 79 -5.23 5.33 -7.51
CA ASN A 79 -6.19 6.44 -7.56
C ASN A 79 -7.39 6.10 -6.66
N ILE A 80 -7.81 7.08 -5.87
CA ILE A 80 -9.05 7.05 -5.08
C ILE A 80 -9.95 8.21 -5.50
N ASP A 81 -11.26 8.01 -5.52
CA ASP A 81 -12.19 9.08 -5.83
C ASP A 81 -12.45 10.00 -4.62
N HIS A 82 -13.15 11.12 -4.85
CA HIS A 82 -13.42 12.09 -3.78
C HIS A 82 -14.49 11.62 -2.79
N LEU A 83 -15.45 10.82 -3.25
CA LEU A 83 -16.51 10.23 -2.45
C LEU A 83 -15.93 9.17 -1.50
N GLU A 84 -15.09 8.26 -1.98
CA GLU A 84 -14.41 7.26 -1.13
C GLU A 84 -13.53 7.94 -0.08
N CYS A 85 -12.76 8.97 -0.45
CA CYS A 85 -12.01 9.77 0.52
C CYS A 85 -12.91 10.36 1.62
N HIS A 86 -14.10 10.83 1.25
CA HIS A 86 -15.08 11.37 2.20
C HIS A 86 -15.65 10.28 3.11
N ILE A 87 -15.96 9.10 2.57
CA ILE A 87 -16.48 7.94 3.31
C ILE A 87 -15.43 7.44 4.31
N LEU A 88 -14.19 7.19 3.86
CA LEU A 88 -13.09 6.78 4.72
C LEU A 88 -12.89 7.75 5.88
N LYS A 89 -12.79 9.04 5.57
CA LYS A 89 -12.67 10.07 6.61
C LYS A 89 -13.87 10.04 7.56
N ARG A 90 -15.10 9.99 7.05
CA ARG A 90 -16.30 9.96 7.89
C ARG A 90 -16.31 8.77 8.84
N ASN A 91 -15.88 7.59 8.38
CA ASN A 91 -15.96 6.34 9.13
C ASN A 91 -14.88 6.25 10.21
N HIS A 92 -13.67 6.77 9.96
CA HIS A 92 -12.52 6.54 10.85
C HIS A 92 -12.07 7.77 11.65
N ILE A 93 -12.39 9.00 11.24
CA ILE A 93 -11.76 10.20 11.82
C ILE A 93 -12.04 10.43 13.32
N ASN A 94 -13.07 9.77 13.87
CA ASN A 94 -13.44 9.83 15.28
C ASN A 94 -13.34 8.46 15.98
N ASP A 95 -12.80 7.45 15.30
CA ASP A 95 -12.54 6.13 15.87
C ASP A 95 -11.38 6.24 16.86
N THR A 96 -11.57 5.75 18.09
CA THR A 96 -10.57 5.84 19.16
C THR A 96 -9.29 5.07 18.82
N ASP A 97 -9.42 3.91 18.19
CA ASP A 97 -8.28 3.06 17.85
C ASP A 97 -7.47 3.71 16.72
N PHE A 98 -8.16 4.33 15.76
CA PHE A 98 -7.50 5.15 14.73
C PHE A 98 -6.81 6.38 15.33
N ILE A 99 -7.45 7.08 16.27
CA ILE A 99 -6.87 8.27 16.92
C ILE A 99 -5.56 7.91 17.62
N ASP A 100 -5.54 6.82 18.37
CA ASP A 100 -4.34 6.35 19.07
C ASP A 100 -3.25 5.92 18.08
N TYR A 101 -3.63 5.13 17.07
CA TYR A 101 -2.77 4.72 15.96
C TYR A 101 -2.09 5.91 15.26
N ALA A 102 -2.88 6.95 14.95
CA ALA A 102 -2.43 8.15 14.28
C ALA A 102 -1.51 8.99 15.17
N ASN A 103 -1.88 9.19 16.44
CA ASN A 103 -1.08 9.99 17.37
C ASN A 103 0.29 9.37 17.64
N GLU A 104 0.41 8.04 17.68
CA GLU A 104 1.70 7.36 17.84
C GLU A 104 2.66 7.63 16.68
N ARG A 105 2.12 7.81 15.46
CA ARG A 105 2.87 8.07 14.22
C ARG A 105 3.12 9.56 13.98
N LEU A 106 2.25 10.42 14.49
CA LEU A 106 2.30 11.87 14.31
C LEU A 106 2.93 12.62 15.50
N THR A 107 3.50 11.93 16.48
CA THR A 107 4.15 12.55 17.64
C THR A 107 5.66 12.29 17.64
N THR A 108 6.43 13.33 17.94
CA THR A 108 7.88 13.23 18.11
C THR A 108 8.23 12.28 19.24
N LYS A 109 9.14 11.35 19.00
CA LYS A 109 9.69 10.41 19.98
C LYS A 109 11.20 10.28 19.82
N SER A 110 11.88 9.64 20.78
CA SER A 110 13.33 9.46 20.67
C SER A 110 13.69 8.75 19.36
N GLY A 111 14.49 9.41 18.50
CA GLY A 111 14.87 8.90 17.19
C GLY A 111 13.92 9.26 16.03
N PHE A 112 12.81 9.96 16.28
CA PHE A 112 11.87 10.40 15.25
C PHE A 112 11.30 11.79 15.55
N VAL A 113 11.49 12.73 14.63
CA VAL A 113 10.92 14.08 14.72
C VAL A 113 9.71 14.17 13.79
N SER A 114 8.52 14.34 14.38
CA SER A 114 7.30 14.56 13.62
C SER A 114 7.18 16.02 13.18
N PHE A 115 6.65 16.23 11.97
CA PHE A 115 6.26 17.56 11.47
C PHE A 115 4.87 18.00 11.97
N TYR A 116 4.17 17.10 12.66
CA TYR A 116 2.84 17.29 13.21
C TYR A 116 2.88 17.16 14.73
N ASN A 117 1.88 17.75 15.39
CA ASN A 117 1.63 17.57 16.81
C ASN A 117 0.36 16.74 17.04
N GLY A 118 0.39 15.49 16.59
CA GLY A 118 -0.76 14.59 16.64
C GLY A 118 -1.80 14.79 15.54
N LEU A 119 -2.87 14.01 15.61
CA LEU A 119 -3.92 13.94 14.59
C LEU A 119 -4.70 15.26 14.44
N GLU A 120 -4.94 15.99 15.52
CA GLU A 120 -5.70 17.26 15.44
C GLU A 120 -4.95 18.34 14.65
N ASP A 121 -3.62 18.42 14.77
CA ASP A 121 -2.80 19.33 13.96
C ASP A 121 -2.89 18.95 12.47
N LEU A 122 -2.77 17.65 12.14
CA LEU A 122 -2.95 17.16 10.78
C LEU A 122 -4.35 17.49 10.23
N LYS A 123 -5.40 17.27 11.03
CA LYS A 123 -6.81 17.58 10.66
C LYS A 123 -7.01 19.04 10.35
N GLU A 124 -6.41 19.94 11.13
CA GLU A 124 -6.52 21.38 10.90
C GLU A 124 -5.85 21.76 9.57
N ARG A 125 -4.60 21.34 9.36
CA ARG A 125 -3.86 21.65 8.14
C ARG A 125 -4.48 21.04 6.89
N ALA A 126 -5.02 19.83 6.99
CA ALA A 126 -5.70 19.13 5.90
C ALA A 126 -6.96 19.86 5.38
N LYS A 127 -7.49 20.86 6.08
CA LYS A 127 -8.60 21.70 5.58
C LYS A 127 -8.17 22.57 4.40
N GLU A 128 -6.92 23.02 4.39
CA GLU A 128 -6.41 24.00 3.42
C GLU A 128 -5.24 23.45 2.59
N ASN A 129 -4.56 22.41 3.06
CA ASN A 129 -3.43 21.79 2.39
C ASN A 129 -3.82 20.43 1.78
N LYS A 130 -3.66 20.33 0.46
CA LYS A 130 -3.96 19.11 -0.30
C LYS A 130 -3.07 17.93 0.09
N SER A 131 -1.78 18.16 0.35
CA SER A 131 -0.84 17.10 0.73
C SER A 131 -1.14 16.59 2.14
N ASP A 132 -1.46 17.48 3.08
CA ASP A 132 -1.89 17.07 4.42
C ASP A 132 -3.21 16.28 4.38
N TYR A 133 -4.12 16.65 3.48
CA TYR A 133 -5.33 15.85 3.24
C TYR A 133 -5.01 14.46 2.70
N ILE A 134 -4.07 14.34 1.76
CA ILE A 134 -3.65 13.04 1.22
C ILE A 134 -3.03 12.18 2.33
N LEU A 135 -2.11 12.75 3.11
CA LEU A 135 -1.49 12.07 4.25
C LEU A 135 -2.54 11.56 5.24
N LEU A 136 -3.59 12.34 5.52
CA LEU A 136 -4.68 11.90 6.40
C LEU A 136 -5.44 10.69 5.82
N ILE A 137 -5.68 10.65 4.52
CA ILE A 137 -6.35 9.51 3.87
C ILE A 137 -5.43 8.28 3.85
N GLU A 138 -4.14 8.46 3.56
CA GLU A 138 -3.15 7.38 3.63
C GLU A 138 -3.04 6.80 5.04
N LEU A 139 -3.04 7.65 6.07
CA LEU A 139 -2.97 7.19 7.46
C LEU A 139 -4.20 6.39 7.88
N ILE A 140 -5.38 6.73 7.36
CA ILE A 140 -6.61 5.94 7.56
C ILE A 140 -6.47 4.59 6.88
N LEU A 141 -5.97 4.54 5.65
CA LEU A 141 -5.79 3.28 4.92
C LEU A 141 -4.71 2.40 5.55
N ASP A 142 -3.62 2.99 6.03
CA ASP A 142 -2.60 2.28 6.79
C ASP A 142 -3.19 1.69 8.07
N PHE A 143 -4.07 2.41 8.77
CA PHE A 143 -4.78 1.87 9.93
C PHE A 143 -5.69 0.69 9.55
N VAL A 144 -6.42 0.79 8.44
CA VAL A 144 -7.27 -0.30 7.94
C VAL A 144 -6.40 -1.52 7.60
N ILE A 145 -5.28 -1.32 6.90
CA ILE A 145 -4.36 -2.42 6.56
C ILE A 145 -3.75 -3.06 7.81
N ASP A 146 -3.21 -2.26 8.73
CA ASP A 146 -2.54 -2.75 9.96
C ASP A 146 -3.52 -3.41 10.95
N SER A 147 -4.82 -3.13 10.84
CA SER A 147 -5.86 -3.68 11.73
C SER A 147 -6.48 -4.99 11.22
N ASN A 148 -6.10 -5.45 10.02
CA ASN A 148 -6.62 -6.68 9.41
C ASN A 148 -5.50 -7.71 9.21
N ASP A 149 -5.90 -8.93 8.87
CA ASP A 149 -4.94 -9.99 8.55
C ASP A 149 -4.16 -9.64 7.27
N GLU A 150 -2.91 -10.09 7.22
CA GLU A 150 -2.04 -9.83 6.08
C GLU A 150 -2.59 -10.50 4.81
N ILE A 151 -2.77 -9.72 3.75
CA ILE A 151 -3.35 -10.19 2.48
C ILE A 151 -2.24 -10.84 1.63
N TYR A 152 -2.35 -12.15 1.41
CA TYR A 152 -1.52 -12.89 0.46
C TYR A 152 -2.32 -13.28 -0.78
N ILE A 153 -1.79 -12.95 -1.96
CA ILE A 153 -2.45 -13.30 -3.23
C ILE A 153 -1.98 -14.67 -3.71
N HIS A 154 -2.94 -15.58 -3.86
CA HIS A 154 -2.71 -16.92 -4.39
C HIS A 154 -2.98 -17.00 -5.91
N GLU A 155 -3.83 -16.11 -6.41
CA GLU A 155 -4.21 -16.04 -7.82
C GLU A 155 -3.60 -14.80 -8.46
N PHE A 156 -2.38 -14.93 -8.98
CA PHE A 156 -1.70 -13.91 -9.77
C PHE A 156 -0.95 -14.56 -10.94
N GLU A 157 -0.64 -13.77 -11.97
CA GLU A 157 0.08 -14.24 -13.14
C GLU A 157 1.60 -14.22 -12.90
N ILE A 158 2.24 -15.38 -13.05
CA ILE A 158 3.71 -15.50 -13.11
C ILE A 158 4.15 -15.27 -14.55
N ILE A 159 4.71 -14.09 -14.80
CA ILE A 159 4.99 -13.61 -16.16
C ILE A 159 6.38 -14.11 -16.59
N SER A 160 6.48 -14.64 -17.81
CA SER A 160 7.75 -15.10 -18.37
C SER A 160 8.53 -13.98 -19.05
N LYS A 161 9.86 -14.00 -18.96
CA LYS A 161 10.74 -13.12 -19.74
C LYS A 161 10.49 -13.33 -21.23
N LEU A 162 10.29 -12.23 -21.96
CA LEU A 162 10.27 -12.25 -23.42
C LEU A 162 11.63 -12.70 -23.94
N THR A 163 11.73 -13.94 -24.43
CA THR A 163 12.90 -14.38 -25.20
C THR A 163 12.75 -13.85 -26.62
N TYR A 164 13.35 -12.69 -26.90
CA TYR A 164 13.58 -12.30 -28.28
C TYR A 164 14.54 -13.35 -28.89
N LYS A 165 14.00 -14.26 -29.70
CA LYS A 165 14.83 -14.97 -30.67
C LYS A 165 15.32 -13.92 -31.67
N THR A 166 16.55 -13.45 -31.49
CA THR A 166 17.30 -12.86 -32.59
C THR A 166 17.43 -13.95 -33.66
N THR A 167 16.58 -13.83 -34.67
CA THR A 167 16.67 -14.63 -35.91
C THR A 167 17.92 -14.24 -36.68
#